data_AF-A0A849DAK5-F1
#
_entry.id   AF-A0A849DAK5-F1
#
_cell.length_a   1.000
_cell.length_b   1.000
_cell.length_c   1.000
_cell.angle_alpha   90.00
_cell.angle_beta   90.00
_cell.angle_gamma   90.00
#
_symmetry.space_group_name_H-M   'P 1'
#
loop_
_entity.id
_entity.type
_entity.pdbx_description
1 polymer ?
#
loop_
_entity_poly.entity_id
_entity_poly.type
_entity_poly.pdbx_seq_one_letter_code
_entity_poly.pdbx_strand_id
1 'polypeptide(L)'
;IKVFLESSVDTGQLQELKKASSMVEAPNSDKKPNEETLQKMLIKIKDTKERNKLIVKAYQKGYSQHMIAKILDLNQATVQRIIKRTKMDDSFGIR
;
A
#
# COMPACT_ATOMS: atom_id res chain seq x y z
N ILE A 1 25.21 -19.80 40.30
CA ILE A 1 24.64 -19.04 39.14
C ILE A 1 25.37 -17.71 39.08
N LYS A 2 26.30 -17.48 38.13
CA LYS A 2 26.72 -16.13 37.69
C LYS A 2 27.86 -16.04 36.65
N VAL A 3 28.24 -17.11 35.94
CA VAL A 3 29.35 -17.04 34.96
C VAL A 3 28.87 -17.12 33.50
N PHE A 4 27.59 -16.84 33.25
CA PHE A 4 26.99 -16.94 31.89
C PHE A 4 26.66 -15.59 31.25
N LEU A 5 27.01 -14.46 31.89
CA LEU A 5 26.60 -13.12 31.45
C LEU A 5 27.77 -12.15 31.19
N GLU A 6 28.95 -12.67 30.86
CA GLU A 6 30.12 -11.83 30.49
C GLU A 6 30.58 -12.05 29.04
N SER A 7 29.69 -12.48 28.14
CA SER A 7 29.93 -12.23 26.73
C SER A 7 29.63 -10.76 26.47
N SER A 8 30.67 -9.92 26.41
CA SER A 8 30.56 -8.57 25.87
C SER A 8 29.94 -8.70 24.48
N VAL A 9 28.66 -8.36 24.36
CA VAL A 9 27.97 -8.40 23.08
C VAL A 9 28.69 -7.40 22.21
N ASP A 10 29.48 -7.90 21.26
CA ASP A 10 30.31 -7.08 20.40
C ASP A 10 29.38 -6.21 19.56
N THR A 11 29.28 -4.94 19.96
CA THR A 11 28.37 -3.97 19.37
C THR A 11 28.65 -3.74 17.89
N GLY A 12 29.83 -4.14 17.40
CA GLY A 12 30.16 -4.15 15.97
C GLY A 12 29.29 -5.13 15.17
N GLN A 13 29.10 -6.35 15.66
CA GLN A 13 28.26 -7.37 14.99
C GLN A 13 26.78 -6.97 14.98
N LEU A 14 26.30 -6.32 16.05
CA LEU A 14 24.94 -5.79 16.11
C LEU A 14 24.70 -4.66 15.11
N GLN A 15 25.71 -3.82 14.83
CA GLN A 15 25.60 -2.79 13.79
C GLN A 15 25.56 -3.38 12.38
N GLU A 16 26.33 -4.44 12.11
CA GLU A 16 26.29 -5.14 10.82
C GLU A 16 24.95 -5.84 10.59
N LEU A 17 24.39 -6.52 11.60
CA LEU A 17 23.05 -7.11 11.54
C LEU A 17 21.96 -6.06 11.28
N LYS A 18 22.05 -4.86 11.90
CA LYS A 18 21.13 -3.75 11.62
C LYS A 18 21.26 -3.22 10.19
N LYS A 19 22.49 -3.12 9.65
CA LYS A 19 22.72 -2.71 8.25
C LYS A 19 22.15 -3.73 7.27
N ALA A 20 22.41 -5.02 7.48
CA ALA A 20 21.88 -6.10 6.64
C ALA A 20 20.34 -6.16 6.68
N SER A 21 19.73 -5.96 7.85
CA SER A 21 18.27 -5.87 7.98
C SER A 21 17.67 -4.64 7.27
N SER A 22 18.42 -3.56 7.13
CA SER A 22 17.98 -2.35 6.42
C SER A 22 18.10 -2.46 4.90
N MET A 23 18.77 -3.51 4.37
CA MET A 23 18.88 -3.83 2.94
C MET A 23 17.75 -4.72 2.42
N VAL A 24 16.75 -5.04 3.24
CA VAL A 24 15.45 -5.44 2.69
C VAL A 24 14.82 -4.16 2.17
N GLU A 25 15.20 -3.78 0.95
CA GLU A 25 14.52 -2.77 0.17
C GLU A 25 13.04 -3.14 0.13
N ALA A 26 12.26 -2.57 1.06
CA ALA A 26 10.86 -2.35 0.79
C ALA A 26 10.84 -1.58 -0.53
N PRO A 27 10.16 -2.09 -1.58
CA PRO A 27 10.26 -1.52 -2.92
C PRO A 27 9.98 -0.04 -2.82
N ASN A 28 11.04 0.73 -3.09
CA ASN A 28 11.07 2.14 -2.82
C ASN A 28 9.94 2.79 -3.63
N SER A 29 8.81 3.07 -2.99
CA SER A 29 7.61 3.61 -3.65
C SER A 29 7.75 5.12 -3.83
N ASP A 30 8.97 5.58 -4.12
CA ASP A 30 9.38 6.98 -4.20
C ASP A 30 8.94 7.67 -5.49
N LYS A 31 8.18 6.99 -6.35
CA LYS A 31 7.28 7.70 -7.27
C LYS A 31 5.95 7.86 -6.56
N LYS A 32 5.84 8.86 -5.69
CA LYS A 32 4.54 9.40 -5.28
C LYS A 32 3.76 9.65 -6.57
N PRO A 33 2.73 8.85 -6.86
CA PRO A 33 1.98 9.09 -8.07
C PRO A 33 1.27 10.44 -7.90
N ASN A 34 1.27 11.27 -8.92
CA ASN A 34 0.95 12.70 -8.76
C ASN A 34 -0.54 12.89 -8.46
N GLU A 35 -0.89 13.56 -7.35
CA GLU A 35 -2.29 13.75 -6.89
C GLU A 35 -3.18 14.33 -8.00
N GLU A 36 -2.64 15.27 -8.78
CA GLU A 36 -3.33 15.91 -9.90
C GLU A 36 -3.76 14.92 -11.00
N THR A 37 -2.92 13.91 -11.27
CA THR A 37 -3.22 12.90 -12.29
C THR A 37 -4.34 11.97 -11.84
N LEU A 38 -4.38 11.65 -10.55
CA LEU A 38 -5.45 10.87 -9.95
C LEU A 38 -6.76 11.66 -9.92
N GLN A 39 -6.69 12.96 -9.59
CA GLN A 39 -7.83 13.86 -9.58
C GLN A 39 -8.47 13.96 -10.97
N LYS A 40 -7.68 14.15 -12.03
CA LYS A 40 -8.18 14.16 -13.42
C LYS A 40 -8.82 12.83 -13.84
N MET A 41 -8.29 11.71 -13.35
CA MET A 41 -8.81 10.37 -13.62
C MET A 41 -10.14 10.09 -12.90
N LEU A 42 -10.39 10.72 -11.74
CA LEU A 42 -11.51 10.42 -10.86
C LEU A 42 -12.66 11.46 -10.88
N ILE A 43 -12.39 12.72 -11.23
CA ILE A 43 -13.39 13.81 -11.19
C ILE A 43 -14.47 13.72 -12.29
N LYS A 44 -14.20 13.04 -13.41
CA LYS A 44 -15.11 13.05 -14.57
C LYS A 44 -16.28 12.07 -14.49
N ILE A 45 -16.49 11.37 -13.38
CA ILE A 45 -17.40 10.23 -13.34
C ILE A 45 -18.67 10.54 -12.55
N LYS A 46 -19.84 10.41 -13.22
CA LYS A 46 -21.16 10.43 -12.59
C LYS A 46 -21.66 9.03 -12.19
N ASP A 47 -21.16 7.96 -12.81
CA ASP A 47 -21.60 6.59 -12.49
C ASP A 47 -20.79 5.95 -11.35
N THR A 48 -21.51 5.41 -10.37
CA THR A 48 -20.93 4.70 -9.23
C THR A 48 -20.19 3.43 -9.66
N LYS A 49 -20.66 2.71 -10.69
CA LYS A 49 -19.98 1.50 -11.18
C LYS A 49 -18.63 1.84 -11.83
N GLU A 50 -18.60 2.85 -12.68
CA GLU A 50 -17.36 3.32 -13.31
C GLU A 50 -16.35 3.85 -12.28
N ARG A 51 -16.82 4.62 -11.29
CA ARG A 51 -15.98 5.11 -10.20
C ARG A 51 -15.30 3.96 -9.46
N ASN A 52 -16.06 2.90 -9.15
CA ASN A 52 -15.52 1.73 -8.46
C ASN A 52 -14.44 1.01 -9.28
N LYS A 53 -14.63 0.87 -10.60
CA LYS A 53 -13.60 0.31 -11.50
C LYS A 53 -12.33 1.15 -11.50
N LEU A 54 -12.46 2.48 -11.51
CA LEU A 54 -11.32 3.39 -11.50
C LEU A 54 -10.58 3.40 -10.17
N ILE A 55 -11.28 3.28 -9.04
CA ILE A 55 -10.67 3.09 -7.72
C ILE A 55 -9.75 1.86 -7.72
N VAL A 56 -10.22 0.74 -8.27
CA VAL A 56 -9.42 -0.49 -8.36
C VAL A 56 -8.22 -0.29 -9.30
N LYS A 57 -8.42 0.34 -10.47
CA LYS A 57 -7.32 0.66 -11.39
C LYS A 57 -6.28 1.59 -10.76
N ALA A 58 -6.70 2.60 -9.99
CA ALA A 58 -5.79 3.48 -9.26
C ALA A 58 -5.00 2.69 -8.21
N TYR A 59 -5.66 1.83 -7.43
CA TYR A 59 -4.96 0.98 -6.48
C TYR A 59 -3.94 0.05 -7.14
N GLN A 60 -4.29 -0.57 -8.28
CA GLN A 60 -3.38 -1.41 -9.07
C GLN A 60 -2.18 -0.63 -9.64
N LYS A 61 -2.35 0.67 -9.94
CA LYS A 61 -1.28 1.56 -10.38
C LYS A 61 -0.33 1.99 -9.25
N GLY A 62 -0.56 1.53 -8.02
CA GLY A 62 0.29 1.84 -6.87
C GLY A 62 -0.16 3.06 -6.05
N TYR A 63 -1.33 3.63 -6.33
CA TYR A 63 -1.88 4.71 -5.51
C TYR A 63 -2.36 4.15 -4.16
N SER A 64 -2.08 4.87 -3.07
CA SER A 64 -2.52 4.47 -1.74
C SER A 64 -4.05 4.62 -1.58
N GLN A 65 -4.66 3.75 -0.80
CA GLN A 65 -6.10 3.82 -0.51
C GLN A 65 -6.50 5.14 0.15
N HIS A 66 -5.63 5.66 1.02
CA HIS A 66 -5.82 6.94 1.69
C HIS A 66 -5.84 8.12 0.71
N MET A 67 -4.94 8.11 -0.27
CA MET A 67 -4.87 9.16 -1.30
C MET A 67 -6.08 9.12 -2.23
N ILE A 68 -6.52 7.92 -2.63
CA ILE A 68 -7.75 7.75 -3.42
C ILE A 68 -8.98 8.24 -2.63
N ALA A 69 -9.05 7.92 -1.33
CA ALA A 69 -10.11 8.36 -0.45
C ALA A 69 -10.17 9.89 -0.32
N LYS A 70 -9.01 10.54 -0.12
CA LYS A 70 -8.85 11.99 -0.05
C LYS A 70 -9.35 12.71 -1.31
N ILE A 71 -9.04 12.18 -2.50
CA ILE A 71 -9.41 12.82 -3.77
C ILE A 71 -10.89 12.65 -4.10
N LEU A 72 -11.50 11.53 -3.70
CA LEU A 72 -12.91 11.24 -3.93
C LEU A 72 -13.83 11.78 -2.83
N ASP A 73 -13.26 12.37 -1.78
CA ASP A 73 -13.97 12.74 -0.55
C ASP A 73 -14.79 11.56 0.03
N LEU A 74 -14.13 10.40 0.12
CA LEU A 74 -14.72 9.16 0.65
C LEU A 74 -13.98 8.70 1.89
N ASN A 75 -14.66 7.92 2.72
CA ASN A 75 -14.00 7.17 3.79
C ASN A 75 -13.07 6.11 3.19
N GLN A 76 -11.86 5.98 3.74
CA GLN A 76 -10.90 4.92 3.41
C GLN A 76 -11.51 3.51 3.51
N ALA A 77 -12.39 3.27 4.49
CA ALA A 77 -13.10 2.00 4.63
C ALA A 77 -13.99 1.69 3.41
N THR A 78 -14.57 2.71 2.79
CA THR A 78 -15.37 2.57 1.56
C THR A 78 -14.50 2.13 0.39
N VAL A 79 -13.32 2.73 0.23
CA VAL A 79 -12.33 2.37 -0.79
C VAL A 79 -11.88 0.91 -0.61
N GLN A 80 -11.55 0.51 0.62
CA GLN A 80 -11.18 -0.86 0.94
C GLN A 80 -12.31 -1.86 0.60
N ARG A 81 -13.56 -1.53 0.93
CA ARG A 81 -14.72 -2.38 0.63
C ARG A 81 -14.93 -2.56 -0.87
N ILE A 82 -14.74 -1.50 -1.66
CA ILE A 82 -14.82 -1.55 -3.12
C ILE A 82 -13.75 -2.48 -3.68
N ILE A 83 -12.48 -2.30 -3.28
CA ILE A 83 -11.36 -3.13 -3.74
C ILE A 83 -11.61 -4.61 -3.42
N LYS A 84 -12.07 -4.94 -2.20
CA LYS A 84 -12.39 -6.32 -1.81
C LYS A 84 -13.51 -6.93 -2.64
N ARG A 85 -14.60 -6.19 -2.87
CA ARG A 85 -15.75 -6.68 -3.63
C ARG A 85 -15.41 -6.95 -5.10
N THR A 86 -14.65 -6.05 -5.72
CA THR A 86 -14.26 -6.22 -7.13
C THR A 86 -13.29 -7.38 -7.34
N LYS A 87 -12.35 -7.62 -6.40
CA LYS A 87 -11.49 -8.82 -6.45
C LYS A 87 -12.29 -10.12 -6.38
N MET A 88 -13.34 -10.18 -5.55
CA MET A 88 -14.22 -11.35 -5.48
C MET A 88 -14.97 -11.57 -6.79
N ASP A 89 -15.42 -10.50 -7.46
CA ASP A 89 -16.15 -10.58 -8.73
C ASP A 89 -15.30 -11.22 -9.85
N ASP A 90 -14.02 -10.83 -9.98
CA ASP A 90 -13.08 -11.44 -10.93
C ASP A 90 -12.74 -12.91 -10.57
N SER A 91 -12.71 -13.24 -9.27
CA SER A 91 -12.36 -14.59 -8.80
C SER A 91 -13.47 -15.62 -9.00
N PHE A 92 -14.73 -15.17 -9.07
CA PHE A 92 -15.90 -16.03 -9.30
C PHE A 92 -16.22 -16.23 -10.80
N GLY A 93 -15.46 -15.60 -11.70
CA GLY A 93 -15.55 -15.79 -13.15
C GLY A 93 -14.85 -17.05 -13.68
N ILE A 94 -14.20 -17.84 -12.83
CA ILE A 94 -13.66 -19.16 -13.17
C ILE A 94 -14.61 -20.21 -12.57
N ARG A 95 -15.70 -20.50 -13.28
CA ARG A 95 -16.58 -21.64 -13.05
C ARG A 95 -16.74 -22.40 -14.35
#